data_AF-A0A392ST53-F1
#
_entry.id   AF-A0A392ST53-F1
#
_cell.length_a   1.000
_cell.length_b   1.000
_cell.length_c   1.000
_cell.angle_alpha   90.00
_cell.angle_beta   90.00
_cell.angle_gamma   90.00
#
_symmetry.space_group_name_H-M   'P 1'
#
loop_
_entity.id
_entity.type
_entity.pdbx_description
1 polymer ?
#
loop_
_entity_poly.entity_id
_entity_poly.type
_entity_poly.pdbx_seq_one_letter_code
_entity_poly.pdbx_strand_id
1 'polypeptide(L)' 'MTIQANRHRQDRHFEEGQWVYLKLQPYRQQSVHHRESQKLAKRYYGPFRILKRIG' A
#
# COMPACT_ATOMS: atom_id res chain seq x y z
N MET A 1 -8.49 20.21 -16.30
CA MET A 1 -7.67 20.23 -15.05
C MET A 1 -7.54 18.86 -14.38
N THR A 2 -8.61 18.05 -14.31
CA THR A 2 -8.59 16.70 -13.69
C THR A 2 -7.74 15.66 -14.43
N ILE A 3 -7.69 15.73 -15.77
CA ILE A 3 -6.91 14.81 -16.63
C ILE A 3 -5.40 14.88 -16.33
N GLN A 4 -4.86 16.07 -16.05
CA GLN A 4 -3.44 16.23 -15.73
C GLN A 4 -3.10 15.68 -14.34
N ALA A 5 -3.98 15.87 -13.35
CA ALA A 5 -3.79 15.38 -12.00
C ALA A 5 -3.88 13.84 -11.90
N ASN A 6 -4.70 13.22 -12.77
CA ASN A 6 -4.89 11.77 -12.79
C ASN A 6 -3.94 11.03 -13.72
N ARG A 7 -3.03 11.72 -14.42
CA ARG A 7 -2.11 11.13 -15.42
C ARG A 7 -1.30 9.92 -14.91
N HIS A 8 -0.94 9.91 -13.62
CA HIS A 8 -0.18 8.82 -13.00
C HIS A 8 -1.03 7.84 -12.18
N ARG A 9 -2.35 8.02 -12.12
CA ARG A 9 -3.25 7.08 -11.48
C ARG A 9 -3.47 5.92 -12.44
N GLN A 10 -3.13 4.72 -11.99
CA GLN A 10 -3.43 3.49 -12.70
C GLN A 10 -4.57 2.81 -11.95
N ASP A 11 -5.62 2.44 -12.67
CA ASP A 11 -6.68 1.60 -12.11
C ASP A 11 -6.10 0.22 -11.87
N ARG A 12 -6.01 -0.16 -10.59
CA ARG A 12 -5.51 -1.46 -10.14
C ARG A 12 -6.67 -2.20 -9.50
N HIS A 13 -7.07 -3.29 -10.11
CA HIS A 13 -8.07 -4.21 -9.56
C HIS A 13 -7.34 -5.38 -8.91
N PHE A 14 -7.78 -5.74 -7.72
CA PHE A 14 -7.30 -6.93 -7.01
C PHE A 14 -8.46 -7.88 -6.75
N GLU A 15 -8.17 -9.17 -6.85
CA GLU A 15 -9.12 -10.27 -6.66
C GLU A 15 -8.94 -10.89 -5.26
N GLU A 16 -10.01 -11.47 -4.72
CA GLU A 16 -9.94 -12.24 -3.48
C GLU A 16 -9.04 -13.46 -3.68
N GLY A 17 -8.23 -13.79 -2.66
CA GLY A 17 -7.24 -14.88 -2.74
C GLY A 17 -5.90 -14.49 -3.37
N GLN A 18 -5.76 -13.31 -4.00
CA GLN A 18 -4.47 -12.83 -4.47
C GLN A 18 -3.54 -12.47 -3.31
N TRP A 19 -2.25 -12.73 -3.52
CA TRP A 19 -1.17 -12.33 -2.61
C TRP A 19 -0.56 -11.01 -3.07
N VAL A 20 -0.59 -10.01 -2.21
CA VAL A 20 -0.11 -8.66 -2.49
C VAL A 20 0.82 -8.18 -1.40
N TYR A 21 1.72 -7.28 -1.77
CA TYR A 21 2.51 -6.54 -0.78
C TYR A 21 1.83 -5.23 -0.41
N LEU A 22 1.81 -4.92 0.88
CA LEU A 22 1.15 -3.72 1.40
C LEU A 22 2.13 -2.56 1.50
N LYS A 23 1.76 -1.41 0.92
CA LYS A 23 2.51 -0.16 1.07
C LYS A 23 2.00 0.61 2.28
N LEU A 24 2.72 0.49 3.40
CA LEU A 24 2.38 1.19 4.63
C LEU A 24 2.93 2.63 4.57
N GLN A 25 2.26 3.56 5.24
CA GLN A 25 2.77 4.91 5.48
C GLN A 25 3.28 4.97 6.92
N PRO A 26 4.61 4.82 7.16
CA PRO A 26 5.14 4.57 8.49
C PRO A 26 4.79 5.67 9.50
N TYR A 27 4.80 6.94 9.08
CA TYR A 27 4.43 8.08 9.94
C TYR A 27 2.95 8.14 10.34
N ARG A 28 2.06 7.45 9.61
CA ARG A 28 0.61 7.48 9.87
C ARG A 28 0.11 6.23 10.56
N GLN A 29 0.90 5.15 10.55
CA GLN A 29 0.47 3.85 11.03
C GLN A 29 1.25 3.43 12.27
N GLN A 30 0.62 3.57 13.43
CA GLN A 30 1.20 3.22 14.73
C GLN A 30 1.41 1.72 14.92
N SER A 31 0.69 0.88 14.15
CA SER A 31 0.85 -0.58 14.22
C SER A 31 2.17 -1.08 13.62
N VAL A 32 2.89 -0.24 12.87
CA VAL A 32 4.22 -0.57 12.38
C VAL A 32 5.21 -0.10 13.43
N HIS A 33 6.11 -0.99 13.87
CA HIS A 33 7.17 -0.63 14.81
C HIS A 33 7.87 0.66 14.37
N HIS A 34 7.95 1.63 15.29
CA HIS A 34 8.65 2.88 15.06
C HIS A 34 10.13 2.58 14.81
N ARG A 35 10.60 2.89 13.60
CA ARG A 35 12.02 2.74 13.22
C ARG A 35 12.68 4.10 13.28
N GLU A 36 13.84 4.16 13.93
CA GLU A 36 14.67 5.37 14.02
C GLU A 36 15.03 5.91 12.63
N SER A 37 15.34 5.03 11.67
CA SER A 37 15.59 5.40 10.28
C SER A 37 14.49 4.92 9.33
N GLN A 38 13.66 5.86 8.88
CA GLN A 38 12.61 5.57 7.90
C GLN A 38 13.12 5.50 6.47
N LYS A 39 14.25 6.15 6.16
CA LYS A 39 14.85 6.16 4.82
C LYS A 39 15.31 4.76 4.39
N LEU A 40 15.74 3.94 5.35
CA LEU A 40 16.16 2.55 5.14
C LEU A 40 15.03 1.54 5.40
N ALA A 41 13.81 2.00 5.67
CA ALA A 41 12.68 1.10 5.90
C ALA A 41 12.23 0.43 4.60
N LYS A 42 11.62 -0.75 4.74
CA LYS A 42 11.02 -1.46 3.61
C LYS A 42 9.87 -0.61 3.07
N ARG A 43 9.83 -0.41 1.75
CA ARG A 43 8.74 0.33 1.08
C ARG A 43 7.43 -0.47 1.01
N TYR A 44 7.54 -1.79 0.92
CA TYR A 44 6.42 -2.72 0.89
C TYR A 44 6.64 -3.83 1.92
N TYR A 45 5.56 -4.28 2.53
CA TYR A 45 5.56 -5.22 3.64
C TYR A 45 4.77 -6.44 3.27
N GLY A 46 5.28 -7.62 3.64
CA GLY A 46 4.62 -8.93 3.72
C GLY A 46 3.81 -9.39 2.50
N PRO A 47 3.81 -10.68 2.15
CA PRO A 47 2.73 -11.20 1.33
C PRO A 47 1.46 -11.25 2.18
N PHE A 48 0.44 -10.49 1.80
CA PHE A 48 -0.89 -10.54 2.42
C PHE A 48 -1.88 -11.10 1.42
N ARG A 49 -2.72 -12.04 1.87
CA ARG A 49 -3.81 -12.56 1.06
C ARG A 49 -5.02 -11.65 1.20
N ILE A 50 -5.60 -11.24 0.07
CA ILE A 50 -6.84 -10.47 0.06
C ILE A 50 -7.97 -11.40 0.48
N LEU A 51 -8.62 -11.08 1.61
CA LEU A 51 -9.73 -11.87 2.13
C LEU A 51 -11.07 -11.50 1.50
N LYS A 52 -11.30 -10.20 1.30
CA LYS A 52 -12.52 -9.68 0.71
C LYS A 52 -12.26 -8.34 0.03
N ARG A 53 -12.88 -8.09 -1.12
CA ARG A 53 -12.90 -6.75 -1.73
C ARG A 53 -14.09 -5.96 -1.18
N ILE A 54 -13.82 -4.82 -0.57
CA ILE A 54 -14.85 -3.87 -0.12
C ILE A 54 -14.87 -2.73 -1.13
N GLY A 55 -16.05 -2.44 -1.69
CA GLY A 55 -16.28 -1.36 -2.64
C GLY A 55 -16.60 -0.04 -1.95
#